data_AF-A0A969LPA3-F1
#
_entry.id   AF-A0A969LPA3-F1
#
_cell.length_a   1.000
_cell.length_b   1.000
_cell.length_c   1.000
_cell.angle_alpha   90.00
_cell.angle_beta   90.00
_cell.angle_gamma   90.00
#
_symmetry.space_group_name_H-M   'P 1'
#
loop_
_entity.id
_entity.type
_entity.pdbx_description
1 polymer ?
#
loop_
_entity_poly.entity_id
_entity_poly.type
_entity_poly.pdbx_seq_one_letter_code
_entity_poly.pdbx_strand_id
1 'polypeptide(L)'
;MIVAFVVAMAENGVIGRHGQLPWRMPTDLKRFRQLTLGKPVIMGRRTYESIGKPLDGRDNIVITRQKDFGPLGVHVVDSVADAVAKGCELAIGRGADEVAIIGGAEVFRAALP
;
A
#
# COMPACT_ATOMS: atom_id res chain seq x y z
N MET A 1 -10.80 10.64 -9.24
CA MET A 1 -10.04 9.60 -8.53
C MET A 1 -8.80 10.24 -7.91
N ILE A 2 -8.70 10.22 -6.59
CA ILE A 2 -7.57 10.79 -5.85
C ILE A 2 -6.55 9.68 -5.55
N VAL A 3 -5.27 9.97 -5.74
CA VAL A 3 -4.18 9.08 -5.29
C VAL A 3 -3.60 9.65 -4.01
N ALA A 4 -3.87 8.99 -2.88
CA ALA A 4 -3.45 9.42 -1.56
C ALA A 4 -2.22 8.64 -1.09
N PHE A 5 -1.27 9.33 -0.47
CA PHE A 5 -0.12 8.70 0.19
C PHE A 5 -0.43 8.58 1.68
N VAL A 6 -0.48 7.36 2.19
CA VAL A 6 -0.72 7.10 3.61
C VAL A 6 0.56 6.56 4.22
N VAL A 7 1.23 7.41 5.00
CA VAL A 7 2.56 7.12 5.57
C VAL A 7 2.65 7.61 7.01
N ALA A 8 3.25 6.79 7.88
CA ALA A 8 3.73 7.23 9.18
C ALA A 8 5.24 7.49 9.06
N MET A 9 5.67 8.67 9.47
CA MET A 9 7.03 9.16 9.25
C MET A 9 7.52 9.89 10.50
N ALA A 10 8.71 9.56 10.98
CA ALA A 10 9.38 10.31 12.03
C ALA A 10 9.85 11.68 11.51
N GLU A 11 10.14 12.61 12.41
CA GLU A 11 10.57 13.98 12.05
C GLU A 11 11.81 14.01 11.13
N ASN A 12 12.68 13.00 11.24
CA ASN A 12 13.87 12.83 10.41
C ASN A 12 13.62 12.07 9.09
N GLY A 13 12.36 11.85 8.71
CA GLY A 13 11.99 11.16 7.47
C GLY A 13 12.02 9.63 7.55
N VAL A 14 12.31 9.04 8.71
CA VAL A 14 12.33 7.58 8.86
C VAL A 14 10.91 7.03 8.77
N ILE A 15 10.69 6.07 7.86
CA ILE A 15 9.42 5.34 7.68
C ILE A 15 9.54 3.82 7.97
N GLY A 16 10.74 3.36 8.31
CA GLY A 16 11.03 1.94 8.51
C GLY A 16 12.48 1.68 8.88
N ARG A 17 12.73 0.60 9.62
CA ARG A 17 14.07 0.11 9.98
C ARG A 17 14.06 -1.42 10.01
N HIS A 18 15.03 -2.06 9.35
CA HIS A 18 15.14 -3.53 9.25
C HIS A 18 13.83 -4.22 8.79
N GLY A 19 13.12 -3.64 7.82
CA GLY A 19 11.89 -4.21 7.27
C GLY A 19 10.67 -4.11 8.19
N GLN A 20 10.73 -3.30 9.24
CA GLN A 20 9.64 -3.10 10.21
C GLN A 20 9.45 -1.61 10.51
N LEU A 21 8.31 -1.25 11.09
CA LEU A 21 8.15 0.08 11.71
C LEU A 21 9.02 0.14 12.97
N PRO A 22 9.83 1.19 13.19
CA PRO A 22 10.69 1.29 14.36
C PRO A 22 9.94 1.65 15.65
N TRP A 23 8.61 1.79 15.57
CA TRP A 23 7.71 2.04 16.68
C TRP A 23 6.52 1.07 16.66
N ARG A 24 5.92 0.87 17.82
CA ARG A 24 4.65 0.14 17.97
C ARG A 24 3.62 1.09 18.54
N MET A 25 2.82 1.70 17.67
CA MET A 25 1.81 2.69 18.05
C MET A 25 0.42 2.23 17.60
N PRO A 26 -0.39 1.64 18.51
CA PRO A 26 -1.70 1.09 18.16
C PRO A 26 -2.67 2.14 17.61
N THR A 27 -2.57 3.38 18.06
CA THR A 27 -3.37 4.52 17.57
C THR A 27 -3.07 4.82 16.10
N ASP A 28 -1.81 4.74 15.68
CA ASP A 28 -1.42 4.93 14.29
C ASP A 28 -1.97 3.82 13.41
N LEU A 29 -1.93 2.56 13.87
CA LEU A 29 -2.51 1.44 13.12
C LEU A 29 -4.03 1.56 12.99
N LYS A 30 -4.72 2.04 14.04
CA LYS A 30 -6.16 2.33 13.97
C LYS A 30 -6.45 3.43 12.96
N ARG A 31 -5.67 4.52 12.98
CA ARG A 31 -5.79 5.62 12.02
C ARG A 31 -5.51 5.16 10.59
N PHE A 32 -4.43 4.41 10.37
CA PHE A 32 -4.10 3.81 9.08
C PHE A 32 -5.27 2.96 8.55
N ARG A 33 -5.87 2.12 9.40
CA ARG A 33 -7.06 1.34 9.02
C ARG A 33 -8.22 2.25 8.64
N GLN A 34 -8.54 3.28 9.44
CA GLN A 34 -9.62 4.21 9.13
C GLN A 34 -9.42 4.94 7.80
N LEU A 35 -8.18 5.33 7.49
CA LEU A 35 -7.87 6.05 6.25
C LEU A 35 -7.94 5.15 5.01
N THR A 36 -7.68 3.84 5.15
CA THR A 36 -7.53 2.91 4.02
C THR A 36 -8.69 1.93 3.85
N LEU A 37 -9.55 1.73 4.87
CA LEU A 37 -10.63 0.75 4.82
C LEU A 37 -11.60 1.02 3.66
N GLY A 38 -11.99 -0.04 2.93
CA GLY A 38 -12.90 0.07 1.79
C GLY A 38 -12.26 0.61 0.52
N LYS A 39 -10.96 0.91 0.52
CA LYS A 39 -10.22 1.45 -0.63
C LYS A 39 -9.19 0.44 -1.13
N PRO A 40 -8.80 0.50 -2.41
CA PRO A 40 -7.61 -0.18 -2.90
C PRO A 40 -6.35 0.38 -2.24
N VAL A 41 -5.45 -0.52 -1.85
CA VAL A 41 -4.16 -0.20 -1.23
C VAL A 41 -3.02 -0.71 -2.10
N ILE A 42 -2.08 0.17 -2.44
CA ILE A 42 -0.91 -0.12 -3.28
C ILE A 42 0.31 -0.20 -2.38
N MET A 43 1.03 -1.31 -2.47
CA MET A 43 2.27 -1.53 -1.72
C MET A 43 3.35 -2.25 -2.53
N GLY A 44 4.59 -2.11 -2.12
CA GLY A 44 5.69 -2.91 -2.65
C GLY A 44 5.75 -4.29 -2.00
N ARG A 45 6.36 -5.26 -2.68
CA ARG A 45 6.55 -6.64 -2.17
C ARG A 45 7.08 -6.71 -0.74
N ARG A 46 8.16 -5.98 -0.43
CA ARG A 46 8.78 -5.98 0.91
C ARG A 46 7.83 -5.46 2.01
N THR A 47 6.98 -4.48 1.67
CA THR A 47 5.96 -3.97 2.60
C THR A 47 4.89 -5.02 2.83
N TYR A 48 4.44 -5.70 1.78
CA TYR A 48 3.51 -6.83 1.91
C TYR A 48 4.09 -7.96 2.77
N GLU A 49 5.34 -8.37 2.51
CA GLU A 49 6.03 -9.41 3.28
C GLU A 49 6.17 -9.03 4.77
N SER A 50 6.44 -7.76 5.07
CA SER A 50 6.48 -7.24 6.45
C SER A 50 5.11 -7.30 7.15
N ILE A 51 4.02 -7.03 6.43
CA ILE A 51 2.65 -7.17 6.94
C ILE A 51 2.26 -8.65 7.11
N GLY A 52 2.74 -9.51 6.20
CA GLY A 52 2.59 -10.96 6.23
C GLY A 52 1.25 -11.51 5.72
N LYS A 53 0.27 -10.64 5.43
CA LYS A 53 -1.05 -11.04 4.90
C LYS A 53 -1.76 -9.89 4.19
N PRO A 54 -2.77 -10.19 3.35
CA PRO A 54 -3.66 -9.16 2.82
C PRO A 54 -4.36 -8.40 3.95
N LEU A 55 -4.54 -7.10 3.73
CA LEU A 55 -5.23 -6.23 4.64
C LEU A 55 -6.75 -6.37 4.46
N ASP A 56 -7.45 -6.91 5.47
CA ASP A 56 -8.89 -7.19 5.41
C ASP A 56 -9.75 -6.00 4.98
N GLY A 57 -10.74 -6.22 4.12
CA GLY A 57 -11.67 -5.19 3.67
C GLY A 57 -11.06 -4.14 2.72
N ARG A 58 -9.92 -4.47 2.10
CA ARG A 58 -9.21 -3.64 1.10
C ARG A 58 -8.80 -4.51 -0.08
N ASP A 59 -8.77 -3.93 -1.27
CA ASP A 59 -8.10 -4.58 -2.41
C ASP A 59 -6.61 -4.35 -2.29
N ASN A 60 -5.86 -5.43 -2.12
CA ASN A 60 -4.43 -5.36 -1.91
C ASN A 60 -3.71 -5.47 -3.25
N ILE A 61 -2.98 -4.44 -3.65
CA ILE A 61 -2.22 -4.38 -4.90
C ILE A 61 -0.73 -4.37 -4.55
N VAL A 62 0.00 -5.39 -5.00
CA VAL A 62 1.42 -5.55 -4.71
C VAL A 62 2.25 -5.36 -5.97
N ILE A 63 3.19 -4.42 -5.91
CA ILE A 63 4.14 -4.14 -6.98
C ILE A 63 5.35 -5.07 -6.83
N THR A 64 5.61 -5.88 -7.85
CA THR A 64 6.81 -6.72 -7.95
C THR A 64 7.09 -7.15 -9.38
N ARG A 65 8.37 -7.33 -9.71
CA ARG A 65 8.82 -7.93 -10.98
C ARG A 65 9.04 -9.44 -10.87
N GLN A 66 8.93 -9.99 -9.66
CA GLN A 66 9.11 -11.41 -9.36
C GLN A 66 7.89 -12.20 -9.89
N LYS A 67 8.11 -13.08 -10.87
CA LYS A 67 7.02 -13.78 -11.58
C LYS A 67 6.35 -14.89 -10.76
N ASP A 68 7.05 -15.46 -9.80
CA ASP A 68 6.56 -16.49 -8.88
C ASP A 68 5.88 -15.90 -7.62
N PHE A 69 5.77 -14.58 -7.53
CA PHE A 69 5.06 -13.93 -6.43
C PHE A 69 3.58 -13.80 -6.73
N GLY A 70 2.75 -14.62 -6.09
CA GLY A 70 1.29 -14.60 -6.28
C GLY A 70 0.52 -15.08 -5.05
N PRO A 71 0.56 -14.36 -3.92
CA PRO A 71 -0.27 -14.72 -2.77
C PRO A 71 -1.76 -14.66 -3.13
N LEU A 72 -2.56 -15.54 -2.51
CA LEU A 72 -4.01 -15.49 -2.67
C LEU A 72 -4.58 -14.19 -2.08
N GLY A 73 -5.56 -13.61 -2.76
CA GLY A 73 -6.27 -12.42 -2.28
C GLY A 73 -5.52 -11.10 -2.50
N VAL A 74 -4.49 -11.07 -3.36
CA VAL A 74 -3.85 -9.83 -3.81
C VAL A 74 -3.82 -9.73 -5.33
N HIS A 75 -3.82 -8.51 -5.84
CA HIS A 75 -3.51 -8.21 -7.23
C HIS A 75 -2.01 -7.95 -7.36
N VAL A 76 -1.36 -8.59 -8.33
CA VAL A 76 0.08 -8.41 -8.58
C VAL A 76 0.27 -7.67 -9.89
N VAL A 77 1.10 -6.64 -9.85
CA VAL A 77 1.47 -5.79 -11.01
C VAL A 77 2.98 -5.49 -10.94
N ASP A 78 3.58 -5.05 -12.04
CA ASP A 78 5.04 -4.86 -12.12
C ASP A 78 5.51 -3.40 -12.14
N SER A 79 4.57 -2.44 -12.15
CA SER A 79 4.85 -1.01 -12.15
C SER A 79 3.89 -0.20 -11.28
N VAL A 80 4.31 1.02 -10.90
CA VAL A 80 3.45 1.98 -10.18
C VAL A 80 2.28 2.43 -11.07
N ALA A 81 2.52 2.65 -12.36
CA ALA A 81 1.48 3.07 -13.30
C ALA A 81 0.36 2.02 -13.38
N ASP A 82 0.73 0.73 -13.52
CA ASP A 82 -0.25 -0.37 -13.55
C ASP A 82 -0.95 -0.54 -12.20
N ALA A 83 -0.24 -0.33 -11.09
CA ALA A 83 -0.84 -0.37 -9.76
C ALA A 83 -1.90 0.71 -9.57
N VAL A 84 -1.60 1.94 -10.01
CA VAL A 84 -2.56 3.06 -9.96
C VAL A 84 -3.73 2.80 -10.89
N ALA A 85 -3.49 2.36 -12.13
CA ALA A 85 -4.56 2.01 -13.06
C ALA A 85 -5.48 0.93 -12.49
N LYS A 86 -4.91 -0.16 -11.95
CA LYS A 86 -5.68 -1.23 -11.32
C LYS A 86 -6.41 -0.75 -10.07
N GLY A 87 -5.77 0.10 -9.27
CA GLY A 87 -6.38 0.75 -8.12
C GLY A 87 -7.60 1.57 -8.50
N CYS A 88 -7.51 2.38 -9.56
CA CYS A 88 -8.63 3.17 -10.05
C CYS A 88 -9.82 2.30 -10.50
N GLU A 89 -9.55 1.21 -11.23
CA GLU A 89 -10.58 0.23 -11.65
C GLU A 89 -11.31 -0.37 -10.43
N LEU A 90 -10.55 -0.83 -9.44
CA LEU A 90 -11.09 -1.44 -8.23
C LEU A 90 -11.84 -0.43 -7.35
N ALA A 91 -11.35 0.79 -7.26
CA ALA A 91 -11.99 1.87 -6.51
C ALA A 91 -13.37 2.19 -7.09
N ILE A 92 -13.49 2.27 -8.43
CA ILE A 92 -14.79 2.43 -9.11
C ILE A 92 -15.74 1.30 -8.75
N GLY A 93 -15.28 0.04 -8.80
CA GLY A 93 -16.08 -1.13 -8.43
C GLY A 93 -16.57 -1.12 -6.97
N ARG A 94 -15.86 -0.43 -6.07
CA ARG A 94 -16.24 -0.25 -4.65
C ARG A 94 -17.03 1.02 -4.36
N GLY A 95 -17.15 1.94 -5.31
CA GLY A 95 -17.65 3.29 -5.05
C GLY A 95 -16.72 4.10 -4.13
N ALA A 96 -15.41 3.83 -4.19
CA ALA A 96 -14.39 4.58 -3.46
C ALA A 96 -13.81 5.70 -4.34
N ASP A 97 -13.62 6.88 -3.75
CA ASP A 97 -13.09 8.05 -4.45
C ASP A 97 -11.55 8.14 -4.45
N GLU A 98 -10.90 7.23 -3.71
CA GLU A 98 -9.47 7.27 -3.41
C GLU A 98 -8.79 5.91 -3.56
N VAL A 99 -7.55 5.95 -4.05
CA VAL A 99 -6.59 4.85 -4.01
C VAL A 99 -5.46 5.23 -3.06
N ALA A 100 -5.09 4.34 -2.14
CA ALA A 100 -4.07 4.63 -1.13
C ALA A 100 -2.74 3.93 -1.46
N ILE A 101 -1.69 4.71 -1.73
CA ILE A 101 -0.31 4.21 -1.76
C ILE A 101 0.21 4.16 -0.31
N ILE A 102 0.58 2.97 0.15
CA ILE A 102 0.99 2.71 1.54
C ILE A 102 2.49 2.36 1.67
N GLY A 103 3.24 2.54 0.58
CA GLY A 103 4.70 2.43 0.54
C GLY A 103 5.21 1.05 0.09
N GLY A 104 6.46 0.68 0.37
CA GLY A 104 7.47 1.41 1.12
C GLY A 104 8.23 2.45 0.29
N ALA A 105 9.44 2.78 0.75
CA ALA A 105 10.26 3.87 0.20
C ALA A 105 10.45 3.83 -1.33
N GLU A 106 10.65 2.63 -1.90
CA GLU A 106 10.81 2.45 -3.36
C GLU A 106 9.54 2.82 -4.12
N VAL A 107 8.37 2.40 -3.62
CA VAL A 107 7.06 2.73 -4.22
C VAL A 107 6.76 4.21 -4.07
N PHE A 108 6.98 4.78 -2.88
CA PHE A 108 6.79 6.22 -2.68
C PHE A 108 7.67 7.05 -3.61
N ARG A 109 8.95 6.71 -3.74
CA ARG A 109 9.87 7.41 -4.66
C ARG A 109 9.43 7.30 -6.11
N ALA A 110 8.94 6.13 -6.53
CA ALA A 110 8.50 5.91 -7.90
C ALA A 110 7.11 6.53 -8.22
N ALA A 111 6.34 6.88 -7.19
CA ALA A 111 5.00 7.49 -7.33
C ALA A 111 4.99 9.01 -7.14
N LEU A 112 6.04 9.58 -6.53
CA LEU A 112 6.22 11.02 -6.43
C LEU A 112 6.72 11.61 -7.76
N PRO A 113 6.32 12.84 -8.12
CA PRO A 113 6.82 13.55 -9.30
C PRO A 113 8.34 13.79 -9.30
#